data_AF-A0A084UEG7-F1
#
_entry.id   AF-A0A084UEG7-F1
#
_cell.length_a   1.000
_cell.length_b   1.000
_cell.length_c   1.000
_cell.angle_alpha   90.00
_cell.angle_beta   90.00
_cell.angle_gamma   90.00
#
_symmetry.space_group_name_H-M   'P 1'
#
loop_
_entity.id
_entity.type
_entity.pdbx_description
1 polymer ?
#
loop_
_entity_poly.entity_id
_entity_poly.type
_entity_poly.pdbx_seq_one_letter_code
_entity_poly.pdbx_strand_id
1 'polypeptide(L)'
;MCTQFKGWIPNVIGRLSFSLSGISSFPSRVVYKSHLRSGGRNFAGFQKRNLSDTTIPLISRCTYLKSMFDRYVLQKEGDFYFFCLMERLAEEDEMRGSIAVFDRAHRKVVKKWLREKMETFDADAPWPALREHFSLVFQRYSILTLNFTLKRTGEVSIGVENVKNEFYATKNGEDIDHILASQGYFFLRDLFHTHKFHSPTTDTIIDVYRDREDWKREVNYALARKVIALRRQNTVRSIRKAIGVLSYLEAFRKHLLDEQQRKDVYFAIPTTRKSLEAALPIVEIKEENSVRKKLESFAGYSQKVLALLFLYFGLFRDGVSPSEDWLWAKAVISAVQNDLLISLAILGFVSLVIQIMANISIPEREDFQASLVRLSLAFQEKKASAVMFVVGMTISLLCIIGIGILFQKITSVPV
;
A
#
# COMPACT_ATOMS: atom_id res chain seq x y z
N MET A 1 18.30 -7.91 -27.98
CA MET A 1 17.71 -6.55 -28.08
C MET A 1 17.22 -6.17 -26.70
N CYS A 2 17.47 -4.93 -26.26
CA CYS A 2 17.00 -4.43 -24.96
C CYS A 2 15.50 -4.15 -25.08
N THR A 3 14.64 -4.85 -24.32
CA THR A 3 13.19 -4.64 -24.37
C THR A 3 12.86 -3.25 -23.80
N GLN A 4 12.18 -2.42 -24.58
CA GLN A 4 11.80 -1.06 -24.19
C GLN A 4 10.32 -0.98 -23.81
N PHE A 5 10.06 -0.24 -22.74
CA PHE A 5 8.74 -0.02 -22.17
C PHE A 5 8.44 1.48 -22.07
N LYS A 6 7.17 1.83 -22.18
CA LYS A 6 6.62 3.18 -22.06
C LYS A 6 5.61 3.24 -20.92
N GLY A 7 5.56 4.37 -20.23
CA GLY A 7 4.58 4.61 -19.18
C GLY A 7 4.32 6.11 -19.00
N TRP A 8 3.52 6.42 -17.99
CA TRP A 8 3.23 7.81 -17.63
C TRP A 8 3.17 8.00 -16.12
N ILE A 9 4.07 8.83 -15.58
CA ILE A 9 4.02 9.25 -14.18
C ILE A 9 2.95 10.34 -14.03
N PRO A 10 1.88 10.09 -13.24
CA PRO A 10 0.74 11.01 -13.13
C PRO A 10 1.14 12.39 -12.60
N ASN A 11 0.63 13.43 -13.25
CA ASN A 11 0.75 14.79 -12.75
C ASN A 11 -0.46 15.64 -13.19
N VAL A 12 -1.16 16.26 -12.24
CA VAL A 12 -2.36 17.05 -12.54
C VAL A 12 -2.02 18.43 -13.13
N ILE A 13 -0.85 18.96 -12.76
CA ILE A 13 -0.38 20.31 -13.16
C ILE A 13 0.16 20.30 -14.61
N GLY A 14 0.34 19.12 -15.22
CA GLY A 14 0.82 18.96 -16.60
C GLY A 14 2.34 18.96 -16.75
N ARG A 15 3.08 19.32 -15.69
CA ARG A 15 4.54 19.22 -15.65
C ARG A 15 5.03 18.68 -14.31
N LEU A 16 5.90 17.69 -14.35
CA LEU A 16 6.66 17.21 -13.20
C LEU A 16 7.66 18.27 -12.75
N SER A 17 7.76 18.41 -11.42
CA SER A 17 8.78 19.23 -10.81
C SER A 17 10.03 18.40 -10.56
N PHE A 18 10.95 18.47 -11.50
CA PHE A 18 12.24 17.82 -11.39
C PHE A 18 13.09 18.32 -10.22
N SER A 19 12.79 19.47 -9.60
CA SER A 19 13.45 19.95 -8.38
C SER A 19 12.95 19.27 -7.10
N LEU A 20 11.76 18.67 -7.15
CA LEU A 20 11.14 17.99 -6.02
C LEU A 20 11.40 16.47 -5.98
N SER A 21 12.26 15.95 -6.86
CA SER A 21 12.60 14.53 -6.87
C SER A 21 13.19 14.06 -5.54
N GLY A 22 12.73 12.90 -5.06
CA GLY A 22 13.20 12.27 -3.82
C GLY A 22 12.55 12.78 -2.54
N ILE A 23 11.63 13.75 -2.61
CA ILE A 23 10.92 14.28 -1.42
C ILE A 23 9.86 13.28 -0.89
N SER A 24 9.43 12.32 -1.71
CA SER A 24 8.49 11.30 -1.29
C SER A 24 9.02 10.45 -0.14
N SER A 25 8.14 10.19 0.84
CA SER A 25 8.40 9.34 2.00
C SER A 25 7.86 7.91 1.84
N PHE A 26 7.22 7.61 0.70
CA PHE A 26 6.58 6.32 0.46
C PHE A 26 7.32 5.51 -0.62
N PRO A 27 7.41 4.16 -0.50
CA PRO A 27 7.07 3.33 0.67
C PRO A 27 8.07 3.47 1.83
N SER A 28 9.27 3.98 1.56
CA SER A 28 10.23 4.41 2.57
C SER A 28 10.90 5.71 2.15
N ARG A 29 11.42 6.47 3.11
CA ARG A 29 12.12 7.72 2.82
C ARG A 29 13.34 7.44 1.93
N VAL A 30 13.41 8.18 0.82
CA VAL A 30 14.56 8.16 -0.08
C VAL A 30 15.71 8.89 0.60
N VAL A 31 16.89 8.29 0.56
CA VAL A 31 18.13 8.96 0.94
C VAL A 31 18.80 9.40 -0.35
N TYR A 32 18.94 10.70 -0.57
CA TYR A 32 19.44 11.24 -1.83
C TYR A 32 20.40 12.42 -1.62
N LYS A 33 21.23 12.65 -2.63
CA LYS A 33 21.97 13.89 -2.86
C LYS A 33 21.63 14.40 -4.24
N SER A 34 21.55 15.71 -4.37
CA SER A 34 21.26 16.36 -5.64
C SER A 34 21.88 17.74 -5.69
N HIS A 35 22.32 18.15 -6.87
CA HIS A 35 22.86 19.49 -7.08
C HIS A 35 22.30 20.11 -8.36
N LEU A 36 21.98 21.41 -8.28
CA LEU A 36 21.39 22.19 -9.35
C LEU A 36 22.51 23.01 -10.01
N ARG A 37 22.82 22.73 -11.28
CA ARG A 37 23.75 23.50 -12.12
C ARG A 37 23.01 24.31 -13.17
N SER A 38 23.69 25.30 -13.73
CA SER A 38 23.21 26.09 -14.87
C SER A 38 22.87 25.25 -16.10
N GLY A 39 23.55 24.11 -16.30
CA GLY A 39 23.31 23.18 -17.42
C GLY A 39 22.51 21.92 -17.11
N GLY A 40 22.08 21.69 -15.86
CA GLY A 40 21.40 20.44 -15.50
C GLY A 40 21.33 20.16 -14.00
N ARG A 41 20.68 19.06 -13.61
CA ARG A 41 20.59 18.60 -12.21
C ARG A 41 21.09 17.16 -12.14
N ASN A 42 22.13 16.90 -11.37
CA ASN A 42 22.55 15.54 -11.03
C ASN A 42 21.80 15.09 -9.78
N PHE A 43 21.32 13.85 -9.79
CA PHE A 43 20.64 13.21 -8.67
C PHE A 43 21.18 11.80 -8.47
N ALA A 44 21.51 11.48 -7.23
CA ALA A 44 21.80 10.14 -6.77
C ALA A 44 20.93 9.85 -5.55
N GLY A 45 20.17 8.77 -5.55
CA GLY A 45 19.32 8.43 -4.42
C GLY A 45 19.00 6.96 -4.32
N PHE A 46 18.80 6.48 -3.10
CA PHE A 46 18.40 5.10 -2.84
C PHE A 46 17.17 4.99 -1.95
N GLN A 47 16.41 3.92 -2.18
CA GLN A 47 15.20 3.60 -1.45
C GLN A 47 15.11 2.09 -1.18
N LYS A 48 14.64 1.73 0.02
CA LYS A 48 14.26 0.34 0.31
C LYS A 48 12.81 0.11 -0.11
N ARG A 49 12.55 -0.96 -0.84
CA ARG A 49 11.19 -1.38 -1.21
C ARG A 49 10.95 -2.82 -0.79
N ASN A 50 9.75 -3.09 -0.27
CA ASN A 50 9.29 -4.45 -0.03
C ASN A 50 8.33 -4.82 -1.18
N LEU A 51 8.79 -5.67 -2.09
CA LEU A 51 8.06 -6.14 -3.28
C LEU A 51 7.30 -7.44 -3.03
N SER A 52 7.18 -7.87 -1.77
CA SER A 52 6.40 -9.06 -1.46
C SER A 52 4.92 -8.78 -1.67
N ASP A 53 4.24 -9.66 -2.40
CA ASP A 53 2.79 -9.63 -2.61
C ASP A 53 2.01 -10.33 -1.49
N THR A 54 2.62 -10.57 -0.33
CA THR A 54 1.93 -11.21 0.79
C THR A 54 0.84 -10.31 1.35
N THR A 55 -0.39 -10.67 1.05
CA THR A 55 -1.62 -10.03 1.54
C THR A 55 -2.21 -10.89 2.65
N ILE A 56 -1.59 -10.89 3.84
CA ILE A 56 -2.24 -11.47 5.02
C ILE A 56 -2.78 -10.33 5.88
N PRO A 57 -4.10 -10.28 6.13
CA PRO A 57 -4.71 -9.28 7.01
C PRO A 57 -3.99 -9.25 8.38
N LEU A 58 -3.82 -8.06 8.97
CA LEU A 58 -3.01 -7.77 10.18
C LEU A 58 -1.48 -7.84 9.96
N ILE A 59 -0.97 -8.90 9.34
CA ILE A 59 0.47 -9.04 9.04
C ILE A 59 0.92 -8.00 8.02
N SER A 60 0.13 -7.77 6.97
CA SER A 60 0.42 -6.79 5.91
C SER A 60 0.45 -5.34 6.40
N ARG A 61 -0.23 -5.05 7.52
CA ARG A 61 -0.24 -3.72 8.15
C ARG A 61 1.03 -3.44 8.96
N CYS A 62 1.74 -4.48 9.38
CA CYS A 62 3.01 -4.36 10.10
C CYS A 62 4.17 -4.85 9.21
N THR A 63 4.97 -3.91 8.69
CA THR A 63 6.09 -4.21 7.79
C THR A 63 7.10 -5.20 8.36
N TYR A 64 7.31 -5.18 9.68
CA TYR A 64 8.18 -6.15 10.36
C TYR A 64 7.58 -7.57 10.33
N LEU A 65 6.31 -7.72 10.71
CA LEU A 65 5.63 -9.02 10.72
C LEU A 65 5.51 -9.59 9.31
N LYS A 66 5.19 -8.75 8.31
CA LYS A 66 5.17 -9.15 6.90
C LYS A 66 6.54 -9.70 6.46
N SER A 67 7.62 -8.96 6.72
CA SER A 67 8.98 -9.40 6.37
C SER A 67 9.38 -10.71 7.09
N MET A 68 8.95 -10.91 8.33
CA MET A 68 9.16 -12.17 9.05
C MET A 68 8.36 -13.32 8.42
N PHE A 69 7.07 -13.10 8.14
CA PHE A 69 6.20 -14.11 7.56
C PHE A 69 6.70 -14.55 6.18
N ASP A 70 7.02 -13.58 5.31
CA ASP A 70 7.56 -13.85 3.98
C ASP A 70 8.80 -14.72 4.04
N ARG A 71 9.70 -14.42 4.97
CA ARG A 71 10.97 -15.14 5.12
C ARG A 71 10.79 -16.53 5.68
N TYR A 72 10.13 -16.65 6.83
CA TYR A 72 10.12 -17.90 7.58
C TYR A 72 9.01 -18.85 7.13
N VAL A 73 7.89 -18.31 6.64
CA VAL A 73 6.73 -19.11 6.24
C VAL A 73 6.69 -19.32 4.74
N LEU A 74 6.86 -18.26 3.95
CA LEU A 74 6.79 -18.36 2.49
C LEU A 74 8.14 -18.62 1.82
N GLN A 75 9.24 -18.52 2.56
CA GLN A 75 10.61 -18.59 2.04
C GLN A 75 10.83 -17.63 0.85
N LYS A 76 10.15 -16.48 0.85
CA LYS A 76 10.23 -15.44 -0.16
C LYS A 76 11.06 -14.27 0.34
N GLU A 77 11.92 -13.74 -0.51
CA GLU A 77 12.64 -12.51 -0.25
C GLU A 77 11.94 -11.34 -0.95
N GLY A 78 11.30 -10.48 -0.15
CA GLY A 78 10.60 -9.30 -0.66
C GLY A 78 11.38 -8.00 -0.54
N ASP A 79 12.50 -7.96 0.19
CA ASP A 79 13.21 -6.71 0.49
C ASP A 79 14.29 -6.42 -0.54
N PHE A 80 14.09 -5.36 -1.33
CA PHE A 80 15.00 -4.90 -2.37
C PHE A 80 15.46 -3.46 -2.13
N TYR A 81 16.64 -3.14 -2.64
CA TYR A 81 17.21 -1.80 -2.60
C TYR A 81 17.32 -1.25 -4.01
N PHE A 82 16.71 -0.10 -4.24
CA PHE A 82 16.72 0.60 -5.52
C PHE A 82 17.66 1.79 -5.38
N PHE A 83 18.60 1.92 -6.32
CA PHE A 83 19.48 3.08 -6.44
C PHE A 83 19.23 3.73 -7.80
N CYS A 84 18.94 5.03 -7.80
CA CYS A 84 18.76 5.85 -8.99
C CYS A 84 19.96 6.79 -9.14
N LEU A 85 20.53 6.82 -10.34
CA LEU A 85 21.43 7.86 -10.78
C LEU A 85 20.82 8.52 -12.01
N MET A 86 20.65 9.84 -12.01
CA MET A 86 20.07 10.56 -13.14
C MET A 86 20.61 11.97 -13.29
N GLU A 87 20.61 12.43 -14.53
CA GLU A 87 20.88 13.80 -14.92
C GLU A 87 19.63 14.44 -15.55
N ARG A 88 19.50 15.76 -15.40
CA ARG A 88 18.54 16.55 -16.15
C ARG A 88 19.26 17.20 -17.32
N LEU A 89 18.74 16.96 -18.52
CA LEU A 89 19.14 17.63 -19.74
C LEU A 89 18.26 18.87 -19.89
N ALA A 90 18.86 20.06 -19.72
CA ALA A 90 18.12 21.31 -19.67
C ALA A 90 17.44 21.66 -21.01
N GLU A 91 18.10 21.37 -22.13
CA GLU A 91 17.64 21.68 -23.49
C GLU A 91 16.43 20.84 -23.92
N GLU A 92 16.42 19.56 -23.56
CA GLU A 92 15.38 18.60 -23.96
C GLU A 92 14.23 18.52 -22.94
N ASP A 93 14.32 19.25 -21.82
CA ASP A 93 13.37 19.25 -20.71
C ASP A 93 13.03 17.84 -20.18
N GLU A 94 14.06 16.99 -20.12
CA GLU A 94 13.96 15.60 -19.70
C GLU A 94 15.06 15.19 -18.72
N MET A 95 14.83 14.06 -18.07
CA MET A 95 15.80 13.39 -17.22
C MET A 95 16.17 12.06 -17.85
N ARG A 96 17.46 11.73 -17.81
CA ARG A 96 17.99 10.44 -18.24
C ARG A 96 18.78 9.82 -17.09
N GLY A 97 18.70 8.51 -16.96
CA GLY A 97 19.35 7.85 -15.84
C GLY A 97 19.29 6.35 -15.87
N SER A 98 19.84 5.76 -14.81
CA SER A 98 19.89 4.33 -14.59
C SER A 98 19.41 3.99 -13.18
N ILE A 99 18.74 2.85 -13.07
CA ILE A 99 18.26 2.27 -11.81
C ILE A 99 18.97 0.94 -11.63
N ALA A 100 19.67 0.78 -10.51
CA ALA A 100 20.22 -0.49 -10.09
C ALA A 100 19.40 -1.06 -8.92
N VAL A 101 19.05 -2.34 -9.02
CA VAL A 101 18.37 -3.07 -7.95
C VAL A 101 19.34 -4.05 -7.31
N PHE A 102 19.34 -4.07 -5.99
CA PHE A 102 20.17 -4.96 -5.18
C PHE A 102 19.27 -5.82 -4.29
N ASP A 103 19.66 -7.08 -4.15
CA ASP A 103 19.06 -7.99 -3.18
C ASP A 103 19.53 -7.67 -1.75
N ARG A 104 19.06 -8.46 -0.79
CA ARG A 104 19.45 -8.31 0.60
C ARG A 104 20.84 -8.88 0.90
N ALA A 105 21.32 -9.88 0.16
CA ALA A 105 22.64 -10.47 0.38
C ALA A 105 23.72 -9.38 0.32
N HIS A 106 23.56 -8.45 -0.61
CA HIS A 106 24.46 -7.32 -0.78
C HIS A 106 24.14 -6.11 0.12
N ARG A 107 23.09 -6.16 0.96
CA ARG A 107 22.60 -5.02 1.77
C ARG A 107 23.69 -4.33 2.57
N LYS A 108 24.49 -5.07 3.34
CA LYS A 108 25.47 -4.44 4.25
C LYS A 108 26.56 -3.73 3.47
N VAL A 109 27.06 -4.38 2.43
CA VAL A 109 28.09 -3.87 1.53
C VAL A 109 27.56 -2.67 0.76
N VAL A 110 26.42 -2.82 0.08
CA VAL A 110 25.79 -1.77 -0.74
C VAL A 110 25.35 -0.60 0.12
N LYS A 111 24.74 -0.79 1.30
CA LYS A 111 24.32 0.33 2.15
C LYS A 111 25.51 1.11 2.72
N LYS A 112 26.58 0.41 3.14
CA LYS A 112 27.80 1.06 3.62
C LYS A 112 28.47 1.82 2.49
N TRP A 113 28.70 1.14 1.37
CA TRP A 113 29.28 1.71 0.16
C TRP A 113 28.47 2.90 -0.36
N LEU A 114 27.15 2.77 -0.47
CA LEU A 114 26.26 3.84 -0.91
C LEU A 114 26.32 5.03 0.03
N ARG A 115 26.39 4.83 1.35
CA ARG A 115 26.55 5.95 2.28
C ARG A 115 27.90 6.64 2.12
N GLU A 116 28.99 5.88 2.13
CA GLU A 116 30.34 6.41 1.95
C GLU A 116 30.47 7.16 0.62
N LYS A 117 29.98 6.55 -0.47
CA LYS A 117 30.03 7.17 -1.80
C LYS A 117 29.02 8.27 -2.01
N MET A 118 27.88 8.25 -1.33
CA MET A 118 27.00 9.41 -1.28
C MET A 118 27.64 10.54 -0.49
N GLU A 119 28.35 10.26 0.61
CA GLU A 119 29.09 11.29 1.36
C GLU A 119 30.16 11.94 0.48
N THR A 120 30.93 11.14 -0.26
CA THR A 120 31.93 11.62 -1.24
C THR A 120 31.34 11.92 -2.62
N PHE A 121 30.01 11.90 -2.79
CA PHE A 121 29.38 12.18 -4.08
C PHE A 121 29.63 13.65 -4.40
N ASP A 122 30.58 13.85 -5.31
CA ASP A 122 30.79 15.13 -5.91
C ASP A 122 29.70 15.35 -6.95
N ALA A 123 28.65 16.05 -6.54
CA ALA A 123 27.55 16.38 -7.42
C ALA A 123 27.99 17.33 -8.56
N ASP A 124 29.19 17.91 -8.43
CA ASP A 124 29.86 18.72 -9.42
C ASP A 124 30.70 17.92 -10.44
N ALA A 125 30.82 16.60 -10.29
CA ALA A 125 31.50 15.80 -11.29
C ALA A 125 30.69 15.77 -12.62
N PRO A 126 31.37 15.76 -13.79
CA PRO A 126 30.72 15.54 -15.07
C PRO A 126 29.94 14.23 -15.10
N TRP A 127 28.78 14.21 -15.77
CA TRP A 127 27.92 13.03 -15.84
C TRP A 127 28.63 11.76 -16.31
N PRO A 128 29.49 11.77 -17.36
CA PRO A 128 30.21 10.57 -17.76
C PRO A 128 31.06 9.95 -16.65
N ALA A 129 31.74 10.78 -15.85
CA ALA A 129 32.56 10.33 -14.73
C ALA A 129 31.70 9.75 -13.60
N LEU A 130 30.55 10.37 -13.30
CA LEU A 130 29.59 9.82 -12.34
C LEU A 130 29.04 8.47 -12.82
N ARG A 131 28.60 8.39 -14.08
CA ARG A 131 28.05 7.17 -14.67
C ARG A 131 29.08 6.05 -14.63
N GLU A 132 30.32 6.31 -15.02
CA GLU A 132 31.40 5.32 -14.96
C GLU A 132 31.65 4.85 -13.53
N HIS A 133 31.75 5.78 -12.56
CA HIS A 133 31.99 5.48 -11.16
C HIS A 133 30.94 4.53 -10.56
N PHE A 134 29.66 4.75 -10.87
CA PHE A 134 28.56 3.90 -10.39
C PHE A 134 28.35 2.65 -11.24
N SER A 135 28.71 2.68 -12.54
CA SER A 135 28.52 1.55 -13.46
C SER A 135 29.26 0.29 -12.99
N LEU A 136 30.48 0.42 -12.47
CA LEU A 136 31.26 -0.71 -11.95
C LEU A 136 30.55 -1.40 -10.78
N VAL A 137 29.89 -0.62 -9.92
CA VAL A 137 29.15 -1.17 -8.78
C VAL A 137 27.83 -1.79 -9.21
N PHE A 138 27.15 -1.19 -10.17
CA PHE A 138 25.97 -1.80 -10.77
C PHE A 138 26.37 -3.14 -11.40
N GLN A 139 27.39 -3.15 -12.25
CA GLN A 139 27.93 -4.36 -12.87
C GLN A 139 28.46 -5.40 -11.88
N ARG A 140 28.91 -5.03 -10.69
CA ARG A 140 29.39 -6.00 -9.71
C ARG A 140 28.29 -6.56 -8.80
N TYR A 141 27.39 -5.71 -8.31
CA TYR A 141 26.50 -6.07 -7.21
C TYR A 141 25.00 -5.99 -7.54
N SER A 142 24.61 -5.30 -8.63
CA SER A 142 23.19 -5.25 -8.99
C SER A 142 22.70 -6.60 -9.51
N ILE A 143 21.47 -6.95 -9.16
CA ILE A 143 20.75 -8.08 -9.76
C ILE A 143 20.03 -7.68 -11.05
N LEU A 144 19.69 -6.39 -11.16
CA LEU A 144 18.99 -5.76 -12.27
C LEU A 144 19.54 -4.36 -12.50
N THR A 145 19.75 -4.00 -13.76
CA THR A 145 20.02 -2.62 -14.19
C THR A 145 19.01 -2.22 -15.25
N LEU A 146 18.38 -1.05 -15.04
CA LEU A 146 17.43 -0.44 -15.97
C LEU A 146 17.96 0.92 -16.39
N ASN A 147 17.74 1.32 -17.64
CA ASN A 147 17.88 2.70 -18.07
C ASN A 147 16.53 3.34 -18.26
N PHE A 148 16.45 4.65 -18.08
CA PHE A 148 15.21 5.37 -18.33
C PHE A 148 15.42 6.77 -18.88
N THR A 149 14.37 7.24 -19.55
CA THR A 149 14.17 8.66 -19.86
C THR A 149 12.82 9.10 -19.30
N LEU A 150 12.75 10.32 -18.77
CA LEU A 150 11.56 10.89 -18.18
C LEU A 150 11.38 12.33 -18.66
N LYS A 151 10.30 12.61 -19.39
CA LYS A 151 9.93 13.95 -19.80
C LYS A 151 9.15 14.66 -18.71
N ARG A 152 9.15 16.00 -18.73
CA ARG A 152 8.33 16.78 -17.78
C ARG A 152 6.84 16.50 -17.87
N THR A 153 6.32 16.10 -19.03
CA THR A 153 4.91 15.71 -19.19
C THR A 153 4.55 14.45 -18.39
N GLY A 154 5.55 13.74 -17.85
CA GLY A 154 5.43 12.47 -17.13
C GLY A 154 5.63 11.25 -18.00
N GLU A 155 5.79 11.41 -19.32
CA GLU A 155 6.11 10.31 -20.23
C GLU A 155 7.47 9.71 -19.85
N VAL A 156 7.48 8.40 -19.61
CA VAL A 156 8.67 7.66 -19.21
C VAL A 156 8.94 6.53 -20.18
N SER A 157 10.21 6.32 -20.50
CA SER A 157 10.70 5.15 -21.22
C SER A 157 11.65 4.38 -20.32
N ILE A 158 11.55 3.05 -20.28
CA ILE A 158 12.41 2.18 -19.47
C ILE A 158 12.95 1.06 -20.35
N GLY A 159 14.27 0.84 -20.33
CA GLY A 159 14.94 -0.28 -20.98
C GLY A 159 15.58 -1.21 -19.96
N VAL A 160 15.44 -2.53 -20.16
CA VAL A 160 16.05 -3.56 -19.30
C VAL A 160 17.44 -3.93 -19.83
N GLU A 161 18.50 -3.45 -19.19
CA GLU A 161 19.88 -3.64 -19.68
C GLU A 161 20.50 -4.98 -19.27
N ASN A 162 20.46 -5.32 -17.98
CA ASN A 162 21.20 -6.45 -17.44
C ASN A 162 20.43 -7.13 -16.31
N VAL A 163 20.32 -8.46 -16.39
CA VAL A 163 19.74 -9.34 -15.37
C VAL A 163 20.77 -10.42 -15.05
N LYS A 164 21.38 -10.36 -13.87
CA LYS A 164 22.50 -11.27 -13.52
C LYS A 164 22.09 -12.58 -12.86
N ASN A 165 20.87 -12.64 -12.33
CA ASN A 165 20.44 -13.82 -11.62
C ASN A 165 19.94 -14.87 -12.63
N GLU A 166 20.64 -16.01 -12.71
CA GLU A 166 20.34 -17.12 -13.60
C GLU A 166 18.89 -17.62 -13.45
N PHE A 167 18.29 -17.50 -12.26
CA PHE A 167 16.89 -17.84 -12.02
C PHE A 167 15.91 -16.95 -12.81
N TYR A 168 16.26 -15.69 -13.03
CA TYR A 168 15.46 -14.76 -13.85
C TYR A 168 15.84 -14.83 -15.33
N ALA A 169 17.10 -15.16 -15.64
CA ALA A 169 17.58 -15.28 -17.02
C ALA A 169 17.08 -16.57 -17.71
N THR A 170 16.80 -17.64 -16.97
CA THR A 170 16.37 -18.94 -17.54
C THR A 170 14.88 -19.00 -17.88
N LYS A 171 14.04 -18.16 -17.27
CA LYS A 171 12.66 -17.96 -17.71
C LYS A 171 12.64 -16.85 -18.77
N ASN A 172 13.01 -17.19 -20.01
CA ASN A 172 12.83 -16.33 -21.19
C ASN A 172 11.34 -16.13 -21.50
N GLY A 173 10.64 -15.38 -20.64
CA GLY A 173 9.25 -15.01 -20.80
C GLY A 173 9.15 -13.50 -20.92
N GLU A 174 8.43 -13.06 -21.94
CA GLU A 174 8.04 -11.65 -22.17
C GLU A 174 7.50 -10.94 -20.91
N ASP A 175 6.90 -11.72 -20.00
CA ASP A 175 6.32 -11.26 -18.75
C ASP A 175 7.36 -10.83 -17.71
N ILE A 176 8.58 -11.41 -17.73
CA ILE A 176 9.60 -11.08 -16.73
C ILE A 176 10.16 -9.68 -16.98
N ASP A 177 10.51 -9.37 -18.23
CA ASP A 177 10.98 -8.03 -18.60
C ASP A 177 9.95 -6.96 -18.22
N HIS A 178 8.66 -7.26 -18.44
CA HIS A 178 7.57 -6.38 -18.04
C HIS A 178 7.55 -6.17 -16.53
N ILE A 179 7.57 -7.25 -15.73
CA ILE A 179 7.61 -7.16 -14.26
C ILE A 179 8.81 -6.31 -13.79
N LEU A 180 9.99 -6.55 -14.35
CA LEU A 180 11.21 -5.82 -13.98
C LEU A 180 11.10 -4.33 -14.34
N ALA A 181 10.60 -4.01 -15.53
CA ALA A 181 10.36 -2.65 -15.96
C ALA A 181 9.29 -1.96 -15.09
N SER A 182 8.21 -2.64 -14.73
CA SER A 182 7.18 -2.15 -13.82
C SER A 182 7.75 -1.80 -12.45
N GLN A 183 8.67 -2.61 -11.90
CA GLN A 183 9.32 -2.27 -10.64
C GLN A 183 10.18 -1.01 -10.73
N GLY A 184 10.94 -0.86 -11.82
CA GLY A 184 11.66 0.38 -12.11
C GLY A 184 10.74 1.59 -12.23
N TYR A 185 9.62 1.42 -12.93
CA TYR A 185 8.60 2.44 -13.10
C TYR A 185 7.97 2.86 -11.77
N PHE A 186 7.55 1.91 -10.92
CA PHE A 186 6.97 2.24 -9.62
C PHE A 186 7.96 2.96 -8.72
N PHE A 187 9.24 2.61 -8.80
CA PHE A 187 10.29 3.35 -8.10
C PHE A 187 10.44 4.78 -8.63
N LEU A 188 10.50 4.99 -9.95
CA LEU A 188 10.56 6.34 -10.53
C LEU A 188 9.32 7.16 -10.19
N ARG A 189 8.13 6.58 -10.34
CA ARG A 189 6.87 7.22 -9.96
C ARG A 189 6.95 7.71 -8.52
N ASP A 190 7.39 6.87 -7.60
CA ASP A 190 7.48 7.25 -6.18
C ASP A 190 8.53 8.33 -5.92
N LEU A 191 9.56 8.49 -6.77
CA LEU A 191 10.51 9.61 -6.68
C LEU A 191 9.91 10.97 -7.09
N PHE A 192 8.96 10.98 -8.02
CA PHE A 192 8.45 12.21 -8.67
C PHE A 192 7.00 12.54 -8.35
N HIS A 193 6.22 11.57 -7.90
CA HIS A 193 4.80 11.72 -7.56
C HIS A 193 4.63 11.85 -6.06
N THR A 194 3.92 12.89 -5.63
CA THR A 194 3.52 13.03 -4.22
C THR A 194 2.07 12.65 -4.08
N HIS A 195 1.77 11.68 -3.22
CA HIS A 195 0.41 11.23 -2.92
C HIS A 195 -0.37 12.29 -2.12
N LYS A 196 -0.77 13.39 -2.77
CA LYS A 196 -1.51 14.49 -2.10
C LYS A 196 -3.01 14.20 -1.99
N PHE A 197 -3.60 13.53 -2.99
CA PHE A 197 -5.06 13.44 -3.14
C PHE A 197 -5.61 12.01 -3.16
N HIS A 198 -4.76 10.99 -3.02
CA HIS A 198 -5.17 9.60 -2.99
C HIS A 198 -4.20 8.76 -2.16
N SER A 199 -4.62 7.54 -1.83
CA SER A 199 -3.76 6.59 -1.12
C SER A 199 -2.66 6.08 -2.07
N PRO A 200 -1.44 5.78 -1.58
CA PRO A 200 -0.41 5.15 -2.40
C PRO A 200 -0.84 3.83 -3.04
N THR A 201 -1.82 3.13 -2.46
CA THR A 201 -2.35 1.86 -2.99
C THR A 201 -3.25 2.03 -4.21
N THR A 202 -3.73 3.25 -4.49
CA THR A 202 -4.48 3.51 -5.74
C THR A 202 -3.55 3.83 -6.90
N ASP A 203 -2.24 3.95 -6.70
CA ASP A 203 -1.29 4.32 -7.77
C ASP A 203 -0.86 3.17 -8.68
N THR A 204 -1.33 1.95 -8.42
CA THR A 204 -1.09 0.78 -9.27
C THR A 204 -1.99 0.73 -10.51
N ILE A 205 -2.82 1.76 -10.74
CA ILE A 205 -3.71 1.84 -11.92
C ILE A 205 -2.90 1.96 -13.22
N ILE A 206 -1.79 2.69 -13.17
CA ILE A 206 -0.94 2.91 -14.34
C ILE A 206 0.29 2.06 -14.16
N ASP A 207 0.59 1.29 -15.20
CA ASP A 207 1.76 0.44 -15.33
C ASP A 207 2.60 0.92 -16.53
N VAL A 208 3.67 0.19 -16.83
CA VAL A 208 4.36 0.29 -18.10
C VAL A 208 3.78 -0.67 -19.12
N TYR A 209 3.93 -0.32 -20.38
CA TYR A 209 3.52 -1.09 -21.54
C TYR A 209 4.73 -1.26 -22.44
N ARG A 210 4.77 -2.30 -23.24
CA ARG A 210 5.81 -2.41 -24.28
C ARG A 210 5.74 -1.20 -25.21
N ASP A 211 6.87 -0.80 -25.77
CA ASP A 211 6.92 0.29 -26.73
C ASP A 211 6.15 -0.10 -28.01
N ARG A 212 4.86 0.25 -28.02
CA ARG A 212 3.88 0.02 -29.07
C ARG A 212 3.09 1.31 -29.25
N GLU A 213 2.62 1.60 -30.46
CA GLU A 213 1.92 2.86 -30.75
C GLU A 213 0.67 3.11 -29.88
N ASP A 214 0.05 2.05 -29.36
CA ASP A 214 -1.20 2.09 -28.61
C ASP A 214 -1.03 2.24 -27.08
N TRP A 215 0.19 2.31 -26.54
CA TRP A 215 0.39 2.37 -25.08
C TRP A 215 -0.37 3.52 -24.40
N LYS A 216 -0.50 4.67 -25.09
CA LYS A 216 -1.25 5.82 -24.59
C LYS A 216 -2.76 5.54 -24.49
N ARG A 217 -3.28 4.73 -25.42
CA ARG A 217 -4.68 4.27 -25.43
C ARG A 217 -4.94 3.38 -24.22
N GLU A 218 -4.01 2.47 -23.92
CA GLU A 218 -4.11 1.59 -22.76
C GLU A 218 -4.09 2.34 -21.43
N VAL A 219 -3.21 3.34 -21.27
CA VAL A 219 -3.21 4.22 -20.08
C VAL A 219 -4.56 4.93 -19.92
N ASN A 220 -5.12 5.46 -21.01
CA ASN A 220 -6.41 6.12 -20.99
C ASN A 220 -7.54 5.18 -20.55
N TYR A 221 -7.61 3.97 -21.14
CA TYR A 221 -8.60 2.98 -20.77
C TYR A 221 -8.42 2.44 -19.36
N ALA A 222 -7.19 2.27 -18.87
CA ALA A 222 -6.93 1.88 -17.49
C ALA A 222 -7.50 2.91 -16.49
N LEU A 223 -7.25 4.20 -16.72
CA LEU A 223 -7.79 5.29 -15.93
C LEU A 223 -9.32 5.36 -16.00
N ALA A 224 -9.90 5.30 -17.20
CA ALA A 224 -11.35 5.34 -17.41
C ALA A 224 -12.07 4.15 -16.73
N ARG A 225 -11.55 2.92 -16.92
CA ARG A 225 -12.07 1.72 -16.25
C ARG A 225 -12.01 1.85 -14.74
N LYS A 226 -10.94 2.44 -14.19
CA LYS A 226 -10.84 2.65 -12.75
C LYS A 226 -11.88 3.64 -12.23
N VAL A 227 -12.14 4.75 -12.94
CA VAL A 227 -13.20 5.71 -12.58
C VAL A 227 -14.55 5.00 -12.53
N ILE A 228 -14.86 4.16 -13.54
CA ILE A 228 -16.11 3.39 -13.59
C ILE A 228 -16.18 2.40 -12.41
N ALA A 229 -15.11 1.66 -12.14
CA ALA A 229 -15.06 0.70 -11.04
C ALA A 229 -15.26 1.37 -9.68
N LEU A 230 -14.59 2.50 -9.43
CA LEU A 230 -14.72 3.26 -8.19
C LEU A 230 -16.13 3.85 -8.02
N ARG A 231 -16.75 4.30 -9.12
CA ARG A 231 -18.15 4.77 -9.10
C ARG A 231 -19.11 3.66 -8.68
N ARG A 232 -18.91 2.43 -9.17
CA ARG A 232 -19.77 1.27 -8.82
C ARG A 232 -19.71 0.89 -7.35
N GLN A 233 -18.60 1.16 -6.65
CA GLN A 233 -18.47 0.87 -5.21
C GLN A 233 -19.40 1.75 -4.35
N ASN A 234 -19.88 2.88 -4.88
CA ASN A 234 -20.91 3.73 -4.28
C ASN A 234 -20.67 4.05 -2.78
N THR A 235 -19.42 4.35 -2.45
CA THR A 235 -18.98 4.81 -1.12
C THR A 235 -18.36 6.20 -1.23
N VAL A 236 -18.46 7.03 -0.19
CA VAL A 236 -17.98 8.44 -0.21
C VAL A 236 -16.50 8.48 -0.59
N ARG A 237 -15.71 7.60 0.04
CA ARG A 237 -14.28 7.45 -0.25
C ARG A 237 -14.02 7.09 -1.71
N SER A 238 -14.83 6.22 -2.31
CA SER A 238 -14.63 5.74 -3.68
C SER A 238 -15.06 6.78 -4.71
N ILE A 239 -16.14 7.53 -4.46
CA ILE A 239 -16.54 8.67 -5.29
C ILE A 239 -15.45 9.75 -5.29
N ARG A 240 -14.93 10.13 -4.11
CA ARG A 240 -13.81 11.09 -4.02
C ARG A 240 -12.55 10.60 -4.75
N LYS A 241 -12.21 9.32 -4.60
CA LYS A 241 -11.12 8.69 -5.38
C LYS A 241 -11.39 8.73 -6.89
N ALA A 242 -12.62 8.47 -7.33
CA ALA A 242 -13.01 8.50 -8.73
C ALA A 242 -12.80 9.90 -9.33
N ILE A 243 -13.15 10.96 -8.59
CA ILE A 243 -12.89 12.35 -8.98
C ILE A 243 -11.38 12.61 -9.11
N GLY A 244 -10.57 12.11 -8.18
CA GLY A 244 -9.11 12.22 -8.25
C GLY A 244 -8.51 11.53 -9.48
N VAL A 245 -8.92 10.29 -9.76
CA VAL A 245 -8.49 9.54 -10.96
C VAL A 245 -8.98 10.22 -12.25
N LEU A 246 -10.18 10.79 -12.25
CA LEU A 246 -10.72 11.54 -13.38
C LEU A 246 -9.87 12.77 -13.72
N SER A 247 -9.34 13.46 -12.71
CA SER A 247 -8.40 14.57 -12.92
C SER A 247 -7.07 14.10 -13.53
N TYR A 248 -6.59 12.89 -13.21
CA TYR A 248 -5.43 12.32 -13.93
C TYR A 248 -5.76 11.98 -15.38
N LEU A 249 -6.94 11.42 -15.64
CA LEU A 249 -7.39 11.14 -17.00
C LEU A 249 -7.48 12.44 -17.84
N GLU A 250 -8.01 13.50 -17.25
CA GLU A 250 -8.09 14.82 -17.88
C GLU A 250 -6.70 15.39 -18.21
N ALA A 251 -5.78 15.35 -17.25
CA ALA A 251 -4.40 15.80 -17.46
C ALA A 251 -3.67 14.95 -18.51
N PHE A 252 -3.81 13.63 -18.47
CA PHE A 252 -3.22 12.72 -19.45
C PHE A 252 -3.65 13.07 -20.88
N ARG A 253 -4.96 13.23 -21.10
CA ARG A 253 -5.51 13.59 -22.42
C ARG A 253 -5.06 14.96 -22.89
N LYS A 254 -5.00 15.93 -21.97
CA LYS A 254 -4.61 17.30 -22.29
C LYS A 254 -3.13 17.41 -22.68
N HIS A 255 -2.26 16.63 -22.04
CA HIS A 255 -0.81 16.83 -22.14
C HIS A 255 -0.08 15.78 -22.98
N LEU A 256 -0.63 14.57 -23.15
CA LEU A 256 0.04 13.50 -23.90
C LEU A 256 -0.67 13.03 -25.16
N LEU A 257 -1.96 13.34 -25.33
CA LEU A 257 -2.70 12.95 -26.53
C LEU A 257 -2.82 14.13 -27.49
N ASP A 258 -2.56 13.88 -28.76
CA ASP A 258 -2.87 14.83 -29.82
C ASP A 258 -4.40 14.93 -30.04
N GLU A 259 -4.83 15.78 -30.98
CA GLU A 259 -6.25 15.99 -31.25
C GLU A 259 -6.95 14.72 -31.80
N GLN A 260 -6.27 13.97 -32.67
CA GLN A 260 -6.83 12.77 -33.28
C GLN A 260 -6.98 11.65 -32.25
N GLN A 261 -5.91 11.40 -31.48
CA GLN A 261 -5.90 10.45 -30.38
C GLN A 261 -6.98 10.75 -29.34
N ARG A 262 -7.27 12.04 -29.08
CA ARG A 262 -8.36 12.45 -28.18
C ARG A 262 -9.74 12.11 -28.71
N LYS A 263 -9.95 12.14 -30.03
CA LYS A 263 -11.20 11.74 -30.68
C LYS A 263 -11.39 10.22 -30.64
N ASP A 264 -10.30 9.47 -30.80
CA ASP A 264 -10.33 7.99 -30.84
C ASP A 264 -10.63 7.34 -29.47
N VAL A 265 -10.36 8.06 -28.38
CA VAL A 265 -10.57 7.59 -27.00
C VAL A 265 -11.80 8.23 -26.35
N TYR A 266 -12.98 7.73 -26.67
CA TYR A 266 -14.22 8.29 -26.12
C TYR A 266 -14.40 8.01 -24.62
N PHE A 267 -14.46 9.07 -23.82
CA PHE A 267 -14.93 9.06 -22.42
C PHE A 267 -15.35 10.48 -22.05
N ALA A 268 -16.63 10.68 -21.68
CA ALA A 268 -17.18 12.00 -21.40
C ALA A 268 -16.74 12.51 -20.02
N ILE A 269 -15.53 13.09 -19.93
CA ILE A 269 -14.97 13.60 -18.67
C ILE A 269 -15.89 14.63 -17.98
N PRO A 270 -16.38 15.69 -18.66
CA PRO A 270 -17.21 16.70 -18.00
C PRO A 270 -18.52 16.14 -17.44
N THR A 271 -19.20 15.29 -18.21
CA THR A 271 -20.45 14.64 -17.80
C THR A 271 -20.21 13.68 -16.64
N THR A 272 -19.11 12.91 -16.67
CA THR A 272 -18.75 11.99 -15.60
C THR A 272 -18.43 12.74 -14.31
N ARG A 273 -17.69 13.86 -14.39
CA ARG A 273 -17.39 14.72 -13.25
C ARG A 273 -18.67 15.21 -12.57
N LYS A 274 -19.57 15.83 -13.35
CA LYS A 274 -20.88 16.29 -12.85
C LYS A 274 -21.69 15.17 -12.22
N SER A 275 -21.70 13.98 -12.84
CA SER A 275 -22.41 12.82 -12.29
C SER A 275 -21.82 12.34 -10.95
N LEU A 276 -20.50 12.35 -10.79
CA LEU A 276 -19.84 11.98 -9.54
C LEU A 276 -20.09 13.01 -8.44
N GLU A 277 -19.99 14.30 -8.77
CA GLU A 277 -20.25 15.41 -7.85
C GLU A 277 -21.71 15.40 -7.37
N ALA A 278 -22.67 15.14 -8.26
CA ALA A 278 -24.08 15.00 -7.91
C ALA A 278 -24.37 13.74 -7.07
N ALA A 279 -23.64 12.65 -7.29
CA ALA A 279 -23.79 11.42 -6.52
C ALA A 279 -23.22 11.54 -5.10
N LEU A 280 -22.21 12.37 -4.89
CA LEU A 280 -21.50 12.50 -3.61
C LEU A 280 -22.44 12.78 -2.42
N PRO A 281 -23.30 13.83 -2.41
CA PRO A 281 -24.19 14.10 -1.28
C PRO A 281 -25.20 12.97 -1.04
N ILE A 282 -25.67 12.32 -2.10
CA ILE A 282 -26.62 11.19 -2.01
C ILE A 282 -25.95 9.99 -1.30
N VAL A 283 -24.69 9.71 -1.68
CA VAL A 283 -23.91 8.62 -1.07
C VAL A 283 -23.52 8.95 0.37
N GLU A 284 -23.20 10.22 0.67
CA GLU A 284 -22.92 10.67 2.04
C GLU A 284 -24.13 10.43 2.97
N ILE A 285 -25.34 10.81 2.56
CA ILE A 285 -26.57 10.57 3.32
C ILE A 285 -26.84 9.06 3.48
N LYS A 286 -26.60 8.26 2.42
CA LYS A 286 -26.82 6.81 2.46
C LYS A 286 -25.82 6.09 3.37
N GLU A 287 -24.54 6.49 3.33
CA GLU A 287 -23.52 5.97 4.26
C GLU A 287 -23.80 6.39 5.69
N GLU A 288 -24.27 7.63 5.91
CA GLU A 288 -24.64 8.11 7.23
C GLU A 288 -25.74 7.27 7.87
N ASN A 289 -26.77 6.93 7.09
CA ASN A 289 -27.88 6.11 7.54
C ASN A 289 -27.59 4.60 7.50
N SER A 290 -26.40 4.19 7.09
CA SER A 290 -26.05 2.78 6.96
C SER A 290 -25.96 2.07 8.32
N VAL A 291 -26.34 0.79 8.33
CA VAL A 291 -26.18 -0.10 9.49
C VAL A 291 -24.73 -0.14 9.98
N ARG A 292 -23.77 0.04 9.07
CA ARG A 292 -22.34 0.14 9.38
C ARG A 292 -22.01 1.33 10.27
N LYS A 293 -22.43 2.56 9.92
CA LYS A 293 -22.12 3.74 10.75
C LYS A 293 -22.79 3.64 12.11
N LYS A 294 -23.98 3.02 12.18
CA LYS A 294 -24.66 2.66 13.43
C LYS A 294 -23.86 1.65 14.26
N LEU A 295 -23.28 0.62 13.64
CA LEU A 295 -22.39 -0.35 14.30
C LEU A 295 -21.06 0.27 14.76
N GLU A 296 -20.42 1.13 13.95
CA GLU A 296 -19.21 1.85 14.32
C GLU A 296 -19.47 2.79 15.51
N SER A 297 -20.61 3.49 15.48
CA SER A 297 -21.07 4.31 16.61
C SER A 297 -21.33 3.45 17.84
N PHE A 298 -22.05 2.33 17.71
CA PHE A 298 -22.30 1.39 18.80
C PHE A 298 -21.00 0.85 19.41
N ALA A 299 -20.01 0.48 18.58
CA ALA A 299 -18.70 0.05 19.04
C ALA A 299 -17.95 1.17 19.77
N GLY A 300 -18.01 2.41 19.27
CA GLY A 300 -17.45 3.58 19.96
C GLY A 300 -18.15 3.84 21.31
N TYR A 301 -19.47 3.66 21.37
CA TYR A 301 -20.24 3.74 22.62
C TYR A 301 -19.86 2.61 23.59
N SER A 302 -19.72 1.37 23.13
CA SER A 302 -19.33 0.25 23.98
C SER A 302 -17.93 0.44 24.57
N GLN A 303 -17.00 1.05 23.83
CA GLN A 303 -15.69 1.42 24.37
C GLN A 303 -15.78 2.49 25.46
N LYS A 304 -16.63 3.51 25.28
CA LYS A 304 -16.84 4.55 26.29
C LYS A 304 -17.47 3.96 27.55
N VAL A 305 -18.47 3.09 27.40
CA VAL A 305 -19.10 2.36 28.51
C VAL A 305 -18.07 1.48 29.22
N LEU A 306 -17.26 0.73 28.48
CA LEU A 306 -16.21 -0.10 29.06
C LEU A 306 -15.20 0.76 29.83
N ALA A 307 -14.72 1.85 29.24
CA ALA A 307 -13.80 2.78 29.91
C ALA A 307 -14.43 3.42 31.17
N LEU A 308 -15.73 3.74 31.13
CA LEU A 308 -16.48 4.24 32.28
C LEU A 308 -16.60 3.16 33.37
N LEU A 309 -16.84 1.90 33.01
CA LEU A 309 -16.84 0.77 33.93
C LEU A 309 -15.45 0.59 34.56
N PHE A 310 -14.38 0.63 33.77
CA PHE A 310 -13.00 0.63 34.28
C PHE A 310 -12.73 1.78 35.27
N LEU A 311 -13.19 2.99 34.94
CA LEU A 311 -13.06 4.16 35.81
C LEU A 311 -13.86 3.96 37.12
N TYR A 312 -15.10 3.47 37.01
CA TYR A 312 -15.96 3.18 38.15
C TYR A 312 -15.34 2.09 39.05
N PHE A 313 -14.91 0.95 38.50
CA PHE A 313 -14.27 -0.12 39.26
C PHE A 313 -12.91 0.29 39.83
N GLY A 314 -12.17 1.16 39.15
CA GLY A 314 -10.90 1.72 39.65
C GLY A 314 -11.09 2.71 40.80
N LEU A 315 -12.17 3.49 40.78
CA LEU A 315 -12.48 4.51 41.82
C LEU A 315 -13.28 3.95 43.01
N PHE A 316 -14.13 2.95 42.79
CA PHE A 316 -15.08 2.42 43.79
C PHE A 316 -14.75 1.01 44.26
N ARG A 317 -13.49 0.57 44.10
CA ARG A 317 -13.01 -0.74 44.54
C ARG A 317 -13.39 -1.08 45.99
N ASP A 318 -13.54 -0.06 46.85
CA ASP A 318 -13.71 -0.25 48.29
C ASP A 318 -14.96 0.43 48.91
N GLY A 319 -15.98 0.89 48.15
CA GLY A 319 -16.94 1.84 48.75
C GLY A 319 -18.42 1.82 48.39
N VAL A 320 -18.89 1.16 47.33
CA VAL A 320 -20.30 1.28 46.93
C VAL A 320 -20.92 -0.08 46.68
N SER A 321 -21.73 -0.54 47.63
CA SER A 321 -22.63 -1.67 47.45
C SER A 321 -23.89 -1.18 46.71
N PRO A 322 -24.33 -1.84 45.63
CA PRO A 322 -25.57 -1.48 44.92
C PRO A 322 -26.79 -1.60 45.85
N SER A 323 -27.84 -0.79 45.61
CA SER A 323 -29.11 -0.92 46.33
C SER A 323 -29.71 -2.32 46.17
N GLU A 324 -30.53 -2.75 47.14
CA GLU A 324 -31.06 -4.13 47.19
C GLU A 324 -31.94 -4.51 45.99
N ASP A 325 -32.50 -3.54 45.28
CA ASP A 325 -33.47 -3.77 44.21
C ASP A 325 -32.87 -4.36 42.92
N TRP A 326 -31.54 -4.40 42.79
CA TRP A 326 -30.84 -4.80 41.55
C TRP A 326 -29.98 -6.05 41.76
N LEU A 327 -30.62 -7.16 42.15
CA LEU A 327 -29.97 -8.46 42.41
C LEU A 327 -29.02 -8.93 41.28
N TRP A 328 -29.43 -8.77 40.01
CA TRP A 328 -28.59 -9.13 38.86
C TRP A 328 -27.34 -8.24 38.75
N ALA A 329 -27.43 -6.97 39.12
CA ALA A 329 -26.31 -6.05 39.09
C ALA A 329 -25.31 -6.38 40.21
N LYS A 330 -25.79 -6.76 41.41
CA LYS A 330 -24.92 -7.28 42.50
C LYS A 330 -24.17 -8.54 42.06
N ALA A 331 -24.84 -9.50 41.41
CA ALA A 331 -24.21 -10.72 40.94
C ALA A 331 -23.11 -10.45 39.89
N VAL A 332 -23.38 -9.57 38.93
CA VAL A 332 -22.40 -9.16 37.92
C VAL A 332 -21.23 -8.40 38.56
N ILE A 333 -21.51 -7.46 39.46
CA ILE A 333 -20.48 -6.66 40.16
C ILE A 333 -19.59 -7.56 41.03
N SER A 334 -20.18 -8.51 41.77
CA SER A 334 -19.44 -9.48 42.58
C SER A 334 -18.57 -10.41 41.73
N ALA A 335 -19.10 -10.92 40.61
CA ALA A 335 -18.34 -11.75 39.68
C ALA A 335 -17.15 -10.99 39.05
N VAL A 336 -17.35 -9.70 38.73
CA VAL A 336 -16.30 -8.81 38.19
C VAL A 336 -15.28 -8.42 39.26
N GLN A 337 -15.69 -8.19 40.51
CA GLN A 337 -14.78 -7.85 41.62
C GLN A 337 -13.91 -9.05 42.04
N ASN A 338 -14.49 -10.25 42.10
CA ASN A 338 -13.78 -11.46 42.54
C ASN A 338 -12.75 -11.93 41.51
N ASP A 339 -13.04 -11.77 40.21
CA ASP A 339 -12.17 -12.22 39.11
C ASP A 339 -11.96 -11.10 38.08
N LEU A 340 -11.43 -9.95 38.54
CA LEU A 340 -11.25 -8.74 37.73
C LEU A 340 -10.48 -9.03 36.44
N LEU A 341 -9.35 -9.75 36.51
CA LEU A 341 -8.53 -10.05 35.34
C LEU A 341 -9.29 -10.85 34.26
N ILE A 342 -10.11 -11.82 34.66
CA ILE A 342 -10.86 -12.67 33.73
C ILE A 342 -12.01 -11.88 33.11
N SER A 343 -12.72 -11.09 33.92
CA SER A 343 -13.81 -10.24 33.47
C SER A 343 -13.33 -9.18 32.47
N LEU A 344 -12.16 -8.60 32.74
CA LEU A 344 -11.51 -7.65 31.82
C LEU A 344 -11.03 -8.34 30.54
N ALA A 345 -10.53 -9.57 30.61
CA ALA A 345 -10.14 -10.33 29.43
C ALA A 345 -11.34 -10.65 28.53
N ILE A 346 -12.48 -11.04 29.12
CA ILE A 346 -13.72 -11.33 28.38
C ILE A 346 -14.27 -10.05 27.73
N LEU A 347 -14.39 -8.95 28.48
CA LEU A 347 -14.85 -7.67 27.94
C LEU A 347 -13.92 -7.11 26.87
N GLY A 348 -12.60 -7.22 27.07
CA GLY A 348 -11.59 -6.87 26.07
C GLY A 348 -11.73 -7.70 24.80
N PHE A 349 -11.96 -9.01 24.92
CA PHE A 349 -12.15 -9.91 23.79
C PHE A 349 -13.45 -9.65 23.04
N VAL A 350 -14.58 -9.48 23.73
CA VAL A 350 -15.87 -9.15 23.10
C VAL A 350 -15.78 -7.80 22.39
N SER A 351 -15.17 -6.80 23.02
CA SER A 351 -14.92 -5.49 22.41
C SER A 351 -14.04 -5.61 21.16
N LEU A 352 -12.98 -6.42 21.21
CA LEU A 352 -12.11 -6.70 20.06
C LEU A 352 -12.87 -7.38 18.92
N VAL A 353 -13.72 -8.38 19.22
CA VAL A 353 -14.55 -9.06 18.21
C VAL A 353 -15.54 -8.10 17.58
N ILE A 354 -16.25 -7.30 18.38
CA ILE A 354 -17.17 -6.26 17.88
C ILE A 354 -16.42 -5.24 17.03
N GLN A 355 -15.22 -4.82 17.42
CA GLN A 355 -14.38 -3.94 16.62
C GLN A 355 -13.95 -4.58 15.30
N ILE A 356 -13.52 -5.83 15.31
CA ILE A 356 -13.16 -6.55 14.08
C ILE A 356 -14.38 -6.60 13.16
N MET A 357 -15.56 -6.92 13.69
CA MET A 357 -16.80 -6.97 12.90
C MET A 357 -17.26 -5.59 12.40
N ALA A 358 -17.14 -4.53 13.20
CA ALA A 358 -17.57 -3.18 12.86
C ALA A 358 -16.60 -2.48 11.90
N ASN A 359 -15.30 -2.79 11.97
CA ASN A 359 -14.24 -2.07 11.27
C ASN A 359 -13.77 -2.77 9.97
N ILE A 360 -14.28 -3.96 9.65
CA ILE A 360 -14.09 -4.57 8.33
C ILE A 360 -15.10 -3.93 7.37
N SER A 361 -14.63 -3.01 6.53
CA SER A 361 -15.44 -2.49 5.41
C SER A 361 -15.78 -3.60 4.42
N ILE A 362 -16.93 -3.55 3.71
CA ILE A 362 -17.31 -4.53 2.67
C ILE A 362 -16.20 -4.74 1.62
N PRO A 363 -15.55 -3.69 1.06
CA PRO A 363 -14.40 -3.89 0.18
C PRO A 363 -13.18 -4.50 0.87
N GLU A 364 -12.95 -4.22 2.17
CA GLU A 364 -11.90 -4.92 2.94
C GLU A 364 -12.31 -6.35 3.31
N ARG A 365 -13.60 -6.70 3.32
CA ARG A 365 -14.12 -8.06 3.49
C ARG A 365 -13.89 -8.89 2.24
N GLU A 366 -14.09 -8.31 1.06
CA GLU A 366 -13.72 -8.91 -0.22
C GLU A 366 -12.20 -9.07 -0.33
N ASP A 367 -11.41 -8.06 0.03
CA ASP A 367 -9.94 -8.18 0.08
C ASP A 367 -9.49 -9.20 1.14
N PHE A 368 -10.16 -9.28 2.30
CA PHE A 368 -9.89 -10.27 3.36
C PHE A 368 -10.24 -11.68 2.91
N GLN A 369 -11.40 -11.88 2.28
CA GLN A 369 -11.83 -13.15 1.72
C GLN A 369 -10.94 -13.57 0.55
N ALA A 370 -10.65 -12.66 -0.37
CA ALA A 370 -9.72 -12.90 -1.47
C ALA A 370 -8.30 -13.18 -0.94
N SER A 371 -7.87 -12.51 0.13
CA SER A 371 -6.60 -12.79 0.81
C SER A 371 -6.59 -14.15 1.47
N LEU A 372 -7.69 -14.57 2.13
CA LEU A 372 -7.84 -15.90 2.70
C LEU A 372 -7.85 -16.99 1.62
N VAL A 373 -8.51 -16.75 0.48
CA VAL A 373 -8.50 -17.64 -0.68
C VAL A 373 -7.12 -17.68 -1.34
N ARG A 374 -6.43 -16.56 -1.48
CA ARG A 374 -5.04 -16.53 -1.97
C ARG A 374 -4.08 -17.21 -1.01
N LEU A 375 -4.31 -17.08 0.29
CA LEU A 375 -3.57 -17.78 1.32
C LEU A 375 -3.79 -19.29 1.21
N SER A 376 -5.04 -19.74 1.08
CA SER A 376 -5.35 -21.16 0.90
C SER A 376 -4.80 -21.73 -0.41
N LEU A 377 -4.74 -20.93 -1.47
CA LEU A 377 -4.17 -21.30 -2.77
C LEU A 377 -2.63 -21.26 -2.80
N ALA A 378 -1.99 -20.35 -2.05
CA ALA A 378 -0.53 -20.23 -1.99
C ALA A 378 0.13 -21.38 -1.22
N PHE A 379 -0.63 -22.09 -0.38
CA PHE A 379 -0.15 -23.23 0.39
C PHE A 379 -0.55 -24.54 -0.30
N GLN A 380 0.28 -25.00 -1.23
CA GLN A 380 0.14 -26.32 -1.87
C GLN A 380 0.29 -27.52 -0.90
N GLU A 381 0.56 -27.29 0.39
CA GLU A 381 0.64 -28.38 1.38
C GLU A 381 -0.50 -28.34 2.41
N LYS A 382 -1.19 -29.48 2.53
CA LYS A 382 -2.29 -29.81 3.46
C LYS A 382 -2.04 -29.49 4.95
N LYS A 383 -0.83 -29.07 5.33
CA LYS A 383 -0.41 -28.83 6.72
C LYS A 383 -0.91 -27.50 7.27
N ALA A 384 -1.05 -26.46 6.45
CA ALA A 384 -1.50 -25.14 6.92
C ALA A 384 -3.03 -25.01 7.04
N SER A 385 -3.79 -25.70 6.19
CA SER A 385 -5.25 -25.84 6.34
C SER A 385 -5.60 -26.59 7.62
N ALA A 386 -4.79 -27.58 8.03
CA ALA A 386 -4.89 -28.21 9.35
C ALA A 386 -4.59 -27.21 10.48
N VAL A 387 -3.55 -26.37 10.36
CA VAL A 387 -3.24 -25.34 11.37
C VAL A 387 -4.36 -24.30 11.48
N MET A 388 -4.90 -23.80 10.36
CA MET A 388 -6.01 -22.83 10.36
C MET A 388 -7.31 -23.46 10.87
N PHE A 389 -7.58 -24.73 10.54
CA PHE A 389 -8.69 -25.48 11.09
C PHE A 389 -8.55 -25.67 12.59
N VAL A 390 -7.34 -26.00 13.08
CA VAL A 390 -7.03 -26.11 14.50
C VAL A 390 -7.19 -24.77 15.20
N VAL A 391 -6.64 -23.67 14.66
CA VAL A 391 -6.81 -22.32 15.24
C VAL A 391 -8.28 -21.91 15.27
N GLY A 392 -9.04 -22.17 14.20
CA GLY A 392 -10.49 -21.91 14.15
C GLY A 392 -11.26 -22.72 15.19
N MET A 393 -10.98 -24.02 15.30
CA MET A 393 -11.55 -24.91 16.32
C MET A 393 -11.21 -24.43 17.73
N THR A 394 -9.96 -24.01 17.98
CA THR A 394 -9.53 -23.51 19.30
C THR A 394 -10.26 -22.21 19.64
N ILE A 395 -10.44 -21.30 18.69
CA ILE A 395 -11.20 -20.05 18.92
C ILE A 395 -12.68 -20.37 19.20
N SER A 396 -13.30 -21.25 18.43
CA SER A 396 -14.69 -21.67 18.66
C SER A 396 -14.86 -22.37 20.01
N LEU A 397 -13.91 -23.23 20.40
CA LEU A 397 -13.91 -23.91 21.68
C LEU A 397 -13.74 -22.93 22.84
N LEU A 398 -12.85 -21.95 22.73
CA LEU A 398 -12.67 -20.89 23.73
C LEU A 398 -13.92 -20.02 23.88
N CYS A 399 -14.63 -19.71 22.79
CA CYS A 399 -15.91 -19.01 22.84
C CYS A 399 -16.99 -19.85 23.55
N ILE A 400 -17.10 -21.14 23.23
CA ILE A 400 -18.07 -22.04 23.84
C ILE A 400 -17.77 -22.23 25.34
N ILE A 401 -16.51 -22.41 25.72
CA ILE A 401 -16.08 -22.53 27.12
C ILE A 401 -16.32 -21.21 27.86
N GLY A 402 -15.99 -20.07 27.25
CA GLY A 402 -16.25 -18.75 27.85
C GLY A 402 -17.73 -18.50 28.10
N ILE A 403 -18.59 -18.84 27.14
CA ILE A 403 -20.06 -18.76 27.28
C ILE A 403 -20.56 -19.75 28.34
N GLY A 404 -20.03 -20.98 28.36
CA GLY A 404 -20.41 -22.01 29.34
C GLY A 404 -20.05 -21.63 30.78
N ILE A 405 -18.85 -21.10 31.01
CA ILE A 405 -18.41 -20.60 32.33
C ILE A 405 -19.25 -19.41 32.77
N LEU A 406 -19.55 -18.48 31.84
CA LEU A 406 -20.42 -17.34 32.12
C LEU A 406 -21.83 -17.80 32.51
N PHE A 407 -22.40 -18.75 31.77
CA PHE A 407 -23.73 -19.30 32.02
C PHE A 407 -23.78 -20.06 33.35
N GLN A 408 -22.80 -20.92 33.62
CA GLN A 408 -22.70 -21.68 34.86
C GLN A 408 -22.59 -20.75 36.08
N LYS A 409 -21.74 -19.71 36.01
CA LYS A 409 -21.59 -18.72 37.09
C LYS A 409 -22.87 -17.91 37.32
N ILE A 410 -23.61 -17.55 36.27
CA ILE A 410 -24.90 -16.86 36.40
C ILE A 410 -25.94 -17.76 37.09
N THR A 411 -25.96 -19.05 36.75
CA THR A 411 -26.92 -20.02 37.32
C THR A 411 -26.54 -20.53 38.71
N SER A 412 -25.27 -20.37 39.13
CA SER A 412 -24.77 -20.85 40.42
C SER A 412 -24.72 -19.77 41.50
N VAL A 413 -25.16 -18.54 41.22
CA VAL A 413 -25.37 -17.54 42.28
C VAL A 413 -26.66 -17.92 43.00
N PRO A 414 -26.61 -18.33 44.29
CA PRO A 414 -27.84 -18.56 45.04
C PRO A 414 -28.59 -17.23 45.17
N VAL A 415 -29.89 -17.26 44.88
CA VAL A 415 -30.83 -16.13 45.03
C VAL A 415 -30.88 -15.67 46.47
#